data_AF-A0A9E0Q180-F1
#
_entry.id   AF-A0A9E0Q180-F1
#
_cell.length_a   1.000
_cell.length_b   1.000
_cell.length_c   1.000
_cell.angle_alpha   90.00
_cell.angle_beta   90.00
_cell.angle_gamma   90.00
#
_symmetry.space_group_name_H-M   'P 1'
#
loop_
_entity.id
_entity.type
_entity.pdbx_description
1 polymer ?
#
loop_
_entity_poly.entity_id
_entity_poly.type
_entity_poly.pdbx_seq_one_letter_code
_entity_poly.pdbx_strand_id
1 'polypeptide(L)'
;MDRARIQRLPVFVVTLCFLSLDIVGPVAAQRTPRLVRDIAPGADSSPSQMVTVGDRVYFRACEPATGCEPWTTDGTEAGTAMLLDAFPGVNGSSPRLFTAVGGQVFFVADDGVNGPELWVTDGTPGGTVLVENIRGGGTGAEISEIVAFAGLAWFPANNGTTGIEIWSSDGSAGGTAMVANLATGAGSSSPAGLHVVGDQLFFAATATAAGVGRELHVATNAGVALVRDITAGSTGANPSAFATLGGRLFFAATDGVAGREAWVSDGTEGGTAMIADIQDGSAASNPDFPVTIGDEVYFIADDGLVGPELWRSDGTEVGTTIVRDLFPGTGSGGNDARRIAWQGELYFLGNDGGDDFGNNELWRSDGTEAGTVLVRDIRPVAGSAPGEFTAGPDLLFFAANDGSGEVHTWLTDGTAAGTKKAENPAVVTAAGAGPSELVQLGDRILFAANDGGFYGRELWAIDQPFFADGFDLGTTAGWSGFVP
;
A
#
# COMPACT_ATOMS: atom_id res chain seq x y z
N MET A 1 10.15 55.66 81.97
CA MET A 1 11.25 54.70 81.69
C MET A 1 10.75 53.80 80.58
N ASP A 2 11.29 53.71 79.37
CA ASP A 2 12.48 54.29 78.76
C ASP A 2 12.24 54.28 77.22
N ARG A 3 12.88 55.20 76.48
CA ARG A 3 12.68 55.41 75.03
C ARG A 3 13.52 54.43 74.22
N ALA A 4 12.90 53.67 73.30
CA ALA A 4 13.62 52.84 72.32
C ALA A 4 14.20 53.70 71.18
N ARG A 5 15.52 53.57 70.94
CA ARG A 5 16.28 54.21 69.85
C ARG A 5 16.34 53.29 68.61
N ILE A 6 16.21 53.92 67.45
CA ILE A 6 16.45 53.37 66.11
C ILE A 6 17.97 53.40 65.82
N GLN A 7 18.53 52.31 65.30
CA GLN A 7 19.78 52.33 64.51
C GLN A 7 19.69 51.39 63.30
N ARG A 8 20.15 51.91 62.16
CA ARG A 8 20.21 51.27 60.83
C ARG A 8 21.42 50.34 60.72
N LEU A 9 21.29 49.24 59.97
CA LEU A 9 22.40 48.37 59.54
C LEU A 9 22.58 48.42 58.01
N PRO A 10 23.81 48.23 57.49
CA PRO A 10 24.17 48.54 56.10
C PRO A 10 23.89 47.37 55.14
N VAL A 11 23.56 47.73 53.88
CA VAL A 11 23.47 46.81 52.75
C VAL A 11 24.88 46.51 52.23
N PHE A 12 25.34 45.28 52.36
CA PHE A 12 26.53 44.78 51.66
C PHE A 12 26.10 44.13 50.34
N VAL A 13 26.58 44.67 49.23
CA VAL A 13 26.50 44.05 47.90
C VAL A 13 27.59 42.98 47.84
N VAL A 14 27.21 41.70 47.81
CA VAL A 14 28.12 40.60 47.50
C VAL A 14 27.99 40.31 46.00
N THR A 15 29.05 40.63 45.26
CA THR A 15 29.24 40.19 43.88
C THR A 15 29.51 38.68 43.89
N LEU A 16 28.52 37.87 43.52
CA LEU A 16 28.74 36.45 43.19
C LEU A 16 29.10 36.33 41.71
N CYS A 17 30.36 35.99 41.43
CA CYS A 17 30.76 35.38 40.17
C CYS A 17 30.03 34.04 40.04
N PHE A 18 29.03 33.97 39.16
CA PHE A 18 28.54 32.70 38.65
C PHE A 18 29.35 32.38 37.39
N LEU A 19 30.13 31.28 37.45
CA LEU A 19 30.53 30.57 36.25
C LEU A 19 29.25 30.23 35.48
N SER A 20 29.18 30.61 34.21
CA SER A 20 28.21 30.07 33.27
C SER A 20 28.49 28.57 33.12
N LEU A 21 27.77 27.77 33.90
CA LEU A 21 27.59 26.37 33.58
C LEU A 21 26.63 26.37 32.39
N ASP A 22 27.17 26.14 31.19
CA ASP A 22 26.36 25.82 30.03
C ASP A 22 25.59 24.53 30.36
N ILE A 23 24.35 24.69 30.83
CA ILE A 23 23.38 23.61 30.86
C ILE A 23 23.06 23.36 29.39
N VAL A 24 23.78 22.42 28.81
CA VAL A 24 23.32 21.68 27.64
C VAL A 24 21.94 21.17 28.01
N GLY A 25 20.90 21.71 27.36
CA GLY A 25 19.53 21.23 27.50
C GLY A 25 19.47 19.72 27.20
N PRO A 26 18.40 19.03 27.61
CA PRO A 26 18.28 17.60 27.34
C PRO A 26 18.45 17.38 25.84
N VAL A 27 19.49 16.61 25.49
CA VAL A 27 19.67 15.99 24.19
C VAL A 27 18.30 15.46 23.77
N ALA A 28 17.80 15.93 22.63
CA ALA A 28 16.53 15.46 22.10
C ALA A 28 16.61 13.93 22.03
N ALA A 29 15.65 13.27 22.68
CA ALA A 29 15.65 11.81 22.75
C ALA A 29 15.48 11.27 21.33
N GLN A 30 16.56 10.72 20.77
CA GLN A 30 16.56 9.97 19.52
C GLN A 30 15.55 8.82 19.66
N ARG A 31 14.42 8.91 18.95
CA ARG A 31 13.37 7.88 18.98
C ARG A 31 13.79 6.74 18.07
N THR A 32 14.58 5.84 18.62
CA THR A 32 15.04 4.62 17.95
C THR A 32 13.88 3.66 17.75
N PRO A 33 13.79 2.95 16.61
CA PRO A 33 12.97 1.75 16.51
C PRO A 33 13.10 0.87 17.74
N ARG A 34 11.96 0.40 18.24
CA ARG A 34 11.87 -0.54 19.36
C ARG A 34 11.06 -1.75 18.94
N LEU A 35 11.49 -2.91 19.41
CA LEU A 35 10.69 -4.12 19.32
C LEU A 35 9.37 -3.87 20.06
N VAL A 36 8.23 -4.12 19.40
CA VAL A 36 6.92 -4.04 20.05
C VAL A 36 6.74 -5.27 20.93
N ARG A 37 7.02 -6.44 20.37
CA ARG A 37 6.98 -7.72 21.05
C ARG A 37 7.82 -8.73 20.27
N ASP A 38 8.55 -9.57 21.01
CA ASP A 38 9.14 -10.81 20.49
C ASP A 38 8.02 -11.86 20.40
N ILE A 39 7.36 -11.95 19.25
CA ILE A 39 6.20 -12.85 19.06
C ILE A 39 6.71 -14.30 18.94
N ALA A 40 7.85 -14.52 18.28
CA ALA A 40 8.41 -15.85 18.07
C ALA A 40 9.84 -15.97 18.64
N PRO A 41 10.03 -16.10 19.98
CA PRO A 41 11.35 -16.16 20.57
C PRO A 41 12.26 -17.24 19.94
N GLY A 42 13.35 -16.80 19.32
CA GLY A 42 14.33 -17.65 18.63
C GLY A 42 13.93 -18.11 17.23
N ALA A 43 12.90 -17.51 16.63
CA ALA A 43 12.43 -17.73 15.25
C ALA A 43 11.95 -16.39 14.64
N ASP A 44 11.39 -16.43 13.44
CA ASP A 44 10.79 -15.25 12.79
C ASP A 44 9.26 -15.30 12.94
N SER A 45 8.64 -14.28 13.55
CA SER A 45 7.17 -14.17 13.53
C SER A 45 6.61 -13.69 12.20
N SER A 46 7.45 -13.10 11.35
CA SER A 46 7.12 -12.61 10.01
C SER A 46 5.78 -11.86 9.93
N PRO A 47 5.57 -10.76 10.69
CA PRO A 47 4.32 -10.02 10.62
C PRO A 47 4.06 -9.49 9.21
N SER A 48 2.82 -9.63 8.74
CA SER A 48 2.41 -9.20 7.39
C SER A 48 0.91 -8.95 7.26
N GLN A 49 0.50 -8.35 6.14
CA GLN A 49 -0.88 -7.99 5.82
C GLN A 49 -1.53 -7.14 6.92
N MET A 50 -0.81 -6.09 7.32
CA MET A 50 -1.23 -5.23 8.42
C MET A 50 -2.35 -4.28 7.98
N VAL A 51 -3.40 -4.17 8.79
CA VAL A 51 -4.46 -3.16 8.63
C VAL A 51 -4.72 -2.43 9.94
N THR A 52 -4.83 -1.11 9.87
CA THR A 52 -5.15 -0.26 11.03
C THR A 52 -6.66 -0.02 11.11
N VAL A 53 -7.28 -0.31 12.26
CA VAL A 53 -8.68 0.02 12.56
C VAL A 53 -8.76 0.64 13.96
N GLY A 54 -9.15 1.91 14.01
CA GLY A 54 -9.18 2.67 15.26
C GLY A 54 -7.78 2.82 15.87
N ASP A 55 -7.62 2.35 17.10
CA ASP A 55 -6.38 2.38 17.87
C ASP A 55 -5.63 1.04 17.84
N ARG A 56 -5.93 0.16 16.88
CA ARG A 56 -5.29 -1.15 16.74
C ARG A 56 -4.85 -1.46 15.32
N VAL A 57 -3.81 -2.28 15.21
CA VAL A 57 -3.38 -2.95 13.98
C VAL A 57 -3.74 -4.44 14.08
N TYR A 58 -4.16 -5.02 12.96
CA TYR A 58 -4.53 -6.42 12.78
C TYR A 58 -3.64 -7.02 11.70
N PHE A 59 -3.08 -8.21 11.93
CA PHE A 59 -2.04 -8.74 11.08
C PHE A 59 -1.89 -10.25 11.23
N ARG A 60 -1.24 -10.87 10.25
CA ARG A 60 -0.74 -12.25 10.35
C ARG A 60 0.57 -12.26 11.11
N ALA A 61 0.77 -13.16 12.06
CA ALA A 61 2.09 -13.48 12.62
C ALA A 61 2.18 -14.94 13.03
N CYS A 62 3.41 -15.46 13.07
CA CYS A 62 3.69 -16.86 13.34
C CYS A 62 4.43 -17.05 14.65
N GLU A 63 4.16 -18.14 15.38
CA GLU A 63 5.01 -18.60 16.47
C GLU A 63 5.18 -20.13 16.39
N PRO A 64 6.30 -20.70 16.91
CA PRO A 64 6.59 -22.12 16.73
C PRO A 64 5.53 -23.10 17.26
N ALA A 65 4.70 -22.68 18.22
CA ALA A 65 3.71 -23.53 18.88
C ALA A 65 2.36 -23.59 18.13
N THR A 66 1.97 -22.49 17.46
CA THR A 66 0.63 -22.30 16.86
C THR A 66 0.70 -22.06 15.35
N GLY A 67 1.89 -22.03 14.76
CA GLY A 67 2.03 -21.65 13.35
C GLY A 67 1.61 -20.19 13.15
N CYS A 68 1.02 -19.88 12.00
CA CYS A 68 0.65 -18.51 11.65
C CYS A 68 -0.83 -18.25 11.89
N GLU A 69 -1.12 -17.26 12.74
CA GLU A 69 -2.44 -16.98 13.29
C GLU A 69 -2.78 -15.47 13.19
N PRO A 70 -4.04 -15.06 13.43
CA PRO A 70 -4.43 -13.66 13.43
C PRO A 70 -4.03 -12.99 14.75
N TRP A 71 -3.34 -11.86 14.65
CA TRP A 71 -2.85 -11.07 15.78
C TRP A 71 -3.36 -9.65 15.74
N THR A 72 -3.31 -8.99 16.90
CA THR A 72 -3.64 -7.57 17.05
C THR A 72 -2.64 -6.86 17.96
N THR A 73 -2.45 -5.56 17.78
CA THR A 73 -1.57 -4.71 18.60
C THR A 73 -2.08 -3.28 18.71
N ASP A 74 -1.81 -2.60 19.83
CA ASP A 74 -1.94 -1.15 19.99
C ASP A 74 -0.56 -0.44 19.90
N GLY A 75 0.47 -1.15 19.44
CA GLY A 75 1.86 -0.69 19.37
C GLY A 75 2.63 -0.80 20.69
N THR A 76 2.06 -1.43 21.71
CA THR A 76 2.73 -1.78 22.97
C THR A 76 2.87 -3.30 23.13
N GLU A 77 3.86 -3.75 23.89
CA GLU A 77 4.06 -5.17 24.19
C GLU A 77 2.81 -5.79 24.85
N ALA A 78 2.24 -5.08 25.83
CA ALA A 78 1.08 -5.54 26.60
C ALA A 78 -0.20 -5.60 25.76
N GLY A 79 -0.36 -4.69 24.79
CA GLY A 79 -1.50 -4.66 23.89
C GLY A 79 -1.32 -5.53 22.64
N THR A 80 -0.19 -6.22 22.48
CA THR A 80 0.07 -7.15 21.37
C THR A 80 -0.32 -8.56 21.76
N ALA A 81 -1.27 -9.18 21.06
CA ALA A 81 -1.74 -10.53 21.37
C ALA A 81 -2.34 -11.24 20.15
N MET A 82 -2.30 -12.57 20.18
CA MET A 82 -3.03 -13.42 19.24
C MET A 82 -4.54 -13.26 19.50
N LEU A 83 -5.31 -13.07 18.44
CA LEU A 83 -6.76 -13.01 18.52
C LEU A 83 -7.34 -14.40 18.77
N LEU A 84 -6.89 -15.38 18.00
CA LEU A 84 -7.38 -16.76 18.07
C LEU A 84 -6.31 -17.70 17.50
N ASP A 85 -6.11 -18.85 18.13
CA ASP A 85 -5.44 -20.01 17.53
C ASP A 85 -6.49 -20.75 16.69
N ALA A 86 -6.75 -20.24 15.47
CA ALA A 86 -7.89 -20.65 14.67
C ALA A 86 -7.72 -22.07 14.12
N PHE A 87 -6.48 -22.49 13.80
CA PHE A 87 -6.15 -23.88 13.52
C PHE A 87 -5.12 -24.39 14.53
N PRO A 88 -5.58 -25.04 15.63
CA PRO A 88 -4.72 -25.44 16.73
C PRO A 88 -3.49 -26.26 16.33
N GLY A 89 -2.34 -25.80 16.79
CA GLY A 89 -1.05 -26.47 16.67
C GLY A 89 -0.17 -25.88 15.57
N VAL A 90 0.96 -26.52 15.28
CA VAL A 90 2.07 -25.93 14.50
C VAL A 90 1.74 -25.58 13.04
N ASN A 91 0.59 -26.02 12.51
CA ASN A 91 0.22 -25.74 11.13
C ASN A 91 -0.29 -24.30 10.96
N GLY A 92 -1.04 -23.80 11.94
CA GLY A 92 -1.68 -22.49 11.92
C GLY A 92 -2.75 -22.30 10.84
N SER A 93 -3.52 -21.23 10.98
CA SER A 93 -4.66 -20.90 10.11
C SER A 93 -4.29 -20.17 8.82
N SER A 94 -3.04 -19.71 8.70
CA SER A 94 -2.51 -18.96 7.55
C SER A 94 -3.42 -17.78 7.15
N PRO A 95 -3.74 -16.87 8.09
CA PRO A 95 -4.71 -15.82 7.85
C PRO A 95 -4.19 -14.82 6.83
N ARG A 96 -5.07 -14.31 5.98
CA ARG A 96 -4.72 -13.37 4.91
C ARG A 96 -5.86 -12.43 4.55
N LEU A 97 -5.57 -11.42 3.72
CA LEU A 97 -6.57 -10.46 3.21
C LEU A 97 -7.29 -9.70 4.34
N PHE A 98 -6.55 -9.22 5.34
CA PHE A 98 -7.12 -8.39 6.39
C PHE A 98 -7.67 -7.10 5.79
N THR A 99 -8.99 -6.92 5.84
CA THR A 99 -9.69 -5.77 5.26
C THR A 99 -10.62 -5.15 6.31
N ALA A 100 -10.44 -3.85 6.56
CA ALA A 100 -11.32 -3.08 7.43
C ALA A 100 -12.67 -2.81 6.76
N VAL A 101 -13.77 -3.20 7.40
CA VAL A 101 -15.13 -3.00 6.90
C VAL A 101 -16.02 -2.57 8.07
N GLY A 102 -16.59 -1.36 8.02
CA GLY A 102 -17.58 -0.92 9.00
C GLY A 102 -17.11 -0.90 10.47
N GLY A 103 -15.80 -0.85 10.73
CA GLY A 103 -15.22 -0.92 12.07
C GLY A 103 -14.86 -2.34 12.54
N GLN A 104 -15.13 -3.36 11.73
CA GLN A 104 -14.66 -4.74 11.90
C GLN A 104 -13.50 -5.02 10.94
N VAL A 105 -12.81 -6.15 11.14
CA VAL A 105 -11.81 -6.64 10.20
C VAL A 105 -12.24 -8.01 9.68
N PHE A 106 -12.32 -8.13 8.35
CA PHE A 106 -12.54 -9.38 7.65
C PHE A 106 -11.20 -9.94 7.19
N PHE A 107 -11.08 -11.26 7.17
CA PHE A 107 -9.87 -11.95 6.68
C PHE A 107 -10.24 -13.38 6.27
N VAL A 108 -9.33 -14.06 5.57
CA VAL A 108 -9.47 -15.46 5.20
C VAL A 108 -8.57 -16.31 6.06
N ALA A 109 -9.09 -17.37 6.69
CA ALA A 109 -8.33 -18.27 7.53
C ALA A 109 -8.89 -19.70 7.48
N ASP A 110 -8.04 -20.69 7.72
CA ASP A 110 -8.40 -22.10 7.83
C ASP A 110 -8.50 -22.51 9.30
N ASP A 111 -9.53 -23.25 9.70
CA ASP A 111 -9.64 -23.82 11.06
C ASP A 111 -9.20 -25.30 11.15
N GLY A 112 -8.68 -25.84 10.04
CA GLY A 112 -8.30 -27.25 9.92
C GLY A 112 -9.48 -28.20 9.69
N VAL A 113 -10.71 -27.68 9.58
CA VAL A 113 -11.94 -28.46 9.38
C VAL A 113 -12.65 -28.05 8.09
N ASN A 114 -12.81 -26.75 7.87
CA ASN A 114 -13.59 -26.18 6.77
C ASN A 114 -12.71 -25.76 5.57
N GLY A 115 -11.39 -25.69 5.75
CA GLY A 115 -10.50 -25.05 4.78
C GLY A 115 -10.53 -23.52 4.92
N PRO A 116 -9.81 -22.78 4.06
CA PRO A 116 -9.79 -21.32 4.13
C PRO A 116 -11.14 -20.68 3.77
N GLU A 117 -11.78 -20.07 4.76
CA GLU A 117 -13.11 -19.44 4.68
C GLU A 117 -13.07 -17.97 5.13
N LEU A 118 -14.19 -17.25 5.04
CA LEU A 118 -14.29 -15.85 5.51
C LEU A 118 -14.47 -15.78 7.03
N TRP A 119 -13.61 -15.01 7.69
CA TRP A 119 -13.64 -14.72 9.12
C TRP A 119 -13.84 -13.23 9.36
N VAL A 120 -14.36 -12.91 10.54
CA VAL A 120 -14.48 -11.53 11.03
C VAL A 120 -13.95 -11.43 12.45
N THR A 121 -13.41 -10.27 12.80
CA THR A 121 -13.01 -9.92 14.17
C THR A 121 -13.43 -8.49 14.54
N ASP A 122 -13.79 -8.32 15.81
CA ASP A 122 -14.01 -7.01 16.46
C ASP A 122 -12.79 -6.53 17.27
N GLY A 123 -11.66 -7.24 17.20
CA GLY A 123 -10.47 -6.98 18.02
C GLY A 123 -10.36 -7.82 19.27
N THR A 124 -11.35 -8.67 19.56
CA THR A 124 -11.33 -9.56 20.72
C THR A 124 -11.28 -11.04 20.31
N PRO A 125 -10.74 -11.93 21.16
CA PRO A 125 -10.82 -13.37 20.92
C PRO A 125 -12.25 -13.90 20.77
N GLY A 126 -13.20 -13.35 21.54
CA GLY A 126 -14.61 -13.78 21.50
C GLY A 126 -15.38 -13.31 20.27
N GLY A 127 -14.99 -12.17 19.70
CA GLY A 127 -15.55 -11.64 18.46
C GLY A 127 -14.80 -12.07 17.19
N THR A 128 -13.77 -12.92 17.32
CA THR A 128 -13.04 -13.50 16.19
C THR A 128 -13.67 -14.82 15.80
N VAL A 129 -14.47 -14.83 14.73
CA VAL A 129 -15.34 -15.96 14.38
C VAL A 129 -15.38 -16.21 12.87
N LEU A 130 -15.60 -17.47 12.50
CA LEU A 130 -15.96 -17.88 11.16
C LEU A 130 -17.32 -17.24 10.83
N VAL A 131 -17.40 -16.51 9.72
CA VAL A 131 -18.65 -15.86 9.28
C VAL A 131 -19.65 -16.92 8.81
N GLU A 132 -19.22 -17.73 7.86
CA GLU A 132 -19.98 -18.84 7.30
C GLU A 132 -19.01 -19.84 6.65
N ASN A 133 -19.31 -21.13 6.71
CA ASN A 133 -18.66 -22.12 5.85
C ASN A 133 -19.34 -22.08 4.47
N ILE A 134 -18.82 -21.22 3.58
CA ILE A 134 -19.38 -21.01 2.24
C ILE A 134 -19.22 -22.27 1.39
N ARG A 135 -18.11 -23.00 1.56
CA ARG A 135 -17.84 -24.24 0.83
C ARG A 135 -17.68 -25.45 1.75
N GLY A 136 -18.75 -26.24 1.82
CA GLY A 136 -18.73 -27.49 2.58
C GLY A 136 -17.70 -28.53 2.08
N GLY A 137 -17.29 -29.42 2.99
CA GLY A 137 -16.45 -30.58 2.67
C GLY A 137 -14.95 -30.41 2.96
N GLY A 138 -14.57 -29.39 3.74
CA GLY A 138 -13.17 -29.14 4.12
C GLY A 138 -12.32 -28.58 2.98
N THR A 139 -12.97 -27.96 1.98
CA THR A 139 -12.30 -27.25 0.90
C THR A 139 -12.68 -25.79 1.01
N GLY A 140 -11.70 -24.88 1.04
CA GLY A 140 -11.99 -23.46 1.21
C GLY A 140 -12.74 -22.81 0.04
N ALA A 141 -13.37 -21.67 0.33
CA ALA A 141 -14.17 -20.87 -0.60
C ALA A 141 -13.39 -20.12 -1.68
N GLU A 142 -12.07 -20.31 -1.80
CA GLU A 142 -11.24 -19.69 -2.85
C GLU A 142 -11.31 -18.15 -2.91
N ILE A 143 -11.45 -17.49 -1.76
CA ILE A 143 -11.49 -16.03 -1.67
C ILE A 143 -10.13 -15.42 -2.04
N SER A 144 -10.12 -14.58 -3.08
CA SER A 144 -8.91 -13.99 -3.68
C SER A 144 -8.68 -12.51 -3.31
N GLU A 145 -9.73 -11.77 -2.99
CA GLU A 145 -9.67 -10.37 -2.56
C GLU A 145 -10.87 -10.02 -1.70
N ILE A 146 -10.74 -9.01 -0.83
CA ILE A 146 -11.85 -8.48 -0.01
C ILE A 146 -11.78 -6.95 -0.05
N VAL A 147 -12.88 -6.32 -0.45
CA VAL A 147 -13.01 -4.86 -0.53
C VAL A 147 -14.20 -4.38 0.29
N ALA A 148 -14.01 -3.31 1.06
CA ALA A 148 -15.09 -2.65 1.78
C ALA A 148 -15.91 -1.78 0.82
N PHE A 149 -17.20 -2.07 0.67
CA PHE A 149 -18.10 -1.26 -0.16
C PHE A 149 -19.50 -1.22 0.45
N ALA A 150 -20.07 -0.01 0.55
CA ALA A 150 -21.38 0.24 1.14
C ALA A 150 -21.58 -0.37 2.55
N GLY A 151 -20.51 -0.44 3.35
CA GLY A 151 -20.52 -1.02 4.70
C GLY A 151 -20.46 -2.55 4.76
N LEU A 152 -20.31 -3.22 3.61
CA LEU A 152 -20.20 -4.67 3.50
C LEU A 152 -18.80 -5.08 2.99
N ALA A 153 -18.40 -6.30 3.31
CA ALA A 153 -17.27 -6.95 2.68
C ALA A 153 -17.71 -7.52 1.33
N TRP A 154 -17.07 -7.14 0.24
CA TRP A 154 -17.31 -7.67 -1.10
C TRP A 154 -16.11 -8.48 -1.56
N PHE A 155 -16.35 -9.69 -2.09
CA PHE A 155 -15.28 -10.63 -2.38
C PHE A 155 -15.72 -11.70 -3.40
N PRO A 156 -14.80 -12.22 -4.22
CA PRO A 156 -15.03 -13.43 -4.99
C PRO A 156 -15.05 -14.67 -4.06
N ALA A 157 -16.00 -15.59 -4.25
CA ALA A 157 -16.03 -16.86 -3.50
C ALA A 157 -16.71 -18.00 -4.27
N ASN A 158 -16.32 -19.24 -3.94
CA ASN A 158 -16.81 -20.49 -4.50
C ASN A 158 -17.57 -21.29 -3.45
N ASN A 159 -18.87 -21.55 -3.67
CA ASN A 159 -19.69 -22.40 -2.79
C ASN A 159 -19.62 -23.91 -3.13
N GLY A 160 -18.81 -24.31 -4.10
CA GLY A 160 -18.68 -25.68 -4.59
C GLY A 160 -19.73 -26.10 -5.63
N THR A 161 -20.68 -25.25 -5.98
CA THR A 161 -21.76 -25.55 -6.95
C THR A 161 -21.85 -24.56 -8.11
N THR A 162 -21.49 -23.29 -7.90
CA THR A 162 -21.59 -22.21 -8.90
C THR A 162 -20.24 -21.65 -9.33
N GLY A 163 -19.12 -22.31 -9.00
CA GLY A 163 -17.79 -21.74 -9.22
C GLY A 163 -17.53 -20.47 -8.40
N ILE A 164 -16.48 -19.72 -8.74
CA ILE A 164 -16.15 -18.45 -8.09
C ILE A 164 -17.04 -17.36 -8.68
N GLU A 165 -17.86 -16.75 -7.83
CA GLU A 165 -18.79 -15.68 -8.16
C GLU A 165 -18.62 -14.50 -7.20
N ILE A 166 -19.35 -13.40 -7.40
CA ILE A 166 -19.26 -12.21 -6.53
C ILE A 166 -20.20 -12.34 -5.32
N TRP A 167 -19.65 -12.17 -4.12
CA TRP A 167 -20.35 -12.27 -2.84
C TRP A 167 -20.24 -10.99 -2.03
N SER A 168 -21.14 -10.86 -1.05
CA SER A 168 -21.07 -9.82 -0.04
C SER A 168 -21.37 -10.39 1.36
N SER A 169 -20.86 -9.74 2.40
CA SER A 169 -21.09 -10.10 3.80
C SER A 169 -21.15 -8.87 4.70
N ASP A 170 -22.06 -8.91 5.69
CA ASP A 170 -22.10 -7.99 6.83
C ASP A 170 -21.35 -8.53 8.06
N GLY A 171 -20.69 -9.67 7.95
CA GLY A 171 -19.97 -10.33 9.04
C GLY A 171 -20.82 -11.36 9.80
N SER A 172 -22.07 -11.57 9.40
CA SER A 172 -22.93 -12.62 9.92
C SER A 172 -23.23 -13.68 8.84
N ALA A 173 -23.51 -14.92 9.26
CA ALA A 173 -23.96 -15.96 8.35
C ALA A 173 -25.26 -15.58 7.61
N GLY A 174 -26.17 -14.85 8.26
CA GLY A 174 -27.44 -14.44 7.65
C GLY A 174 -27.31 -13.32 6.62
N GLY A 175 -26.27 -12.50 6.72
CA GLY A 175 -25.96 -11.41 5.79
C GLY A 175 -24.85 -11.76 4.80
N THR A 176 -24.42 -13.02 4.73
CA THR A 176 -23.44 -13.50 3.76
C THR A 176 -24.15 -14.19 2.60
N ALA A 177 -23.96 -13.69 1.38
CA ALA A 177 -24.67 -14.19 0.22
C ALA A 177 -23.95 -13.90 -1.11
N MET A 178 -24.16 -14.80 -2.08
CA MET A 178 -23.80 -14.56 -3.48
C MET A 178 -24.70 -13.45 -4.02
N VAL A 179 -24.09 -12.40 -4.54
CA VAL A 179 -24.82 -11.24 -5.07
C VAL A 179 -25.30 -11.52 -6.48
N ALA A 180 -24.46 -12.16 -7.30
CA ALA A 180 -24.80 -12.55 -8.66
C ALA A 180 -24.04 -13.82 -9.06
N ASN A 181 -24.72 -14.71 -9.79
CA ASN A 181 -24.08 -15.80 -10.53
C ASN A 181 -23.99 -15.40 -12.00
N LEU A 182 -22.81 -14.96 -12.44
CA LEU A 182 -22.59 -14.45 -13.79
C LEU A 182 -22.20 -15.58 -14.76
N ALA A 183 -21.68 -16.70 -14.25
CA ALA A 183 -21.40 -17.87 -15.05
C ALA A 183 -22.58 -18.86 -15.11
N THR A 184 -22.57 -19.73 -16.14
CA THR A 184 -23.56 -20.80 -16.26
C THR A 184 -23.11 -22.07 -15.54
N GLY A 185 -24.06 -22.74 -14.88
CA GLY A 185 -23.82 -24.03 -14.22
C GLY A 185 -22.77 -23.92 -13.11
N ALA A 186 -21.75 -24.80 -13.16
CA ALA A 186 -20.61 -24.81 -12.23
C ALA A 186 -19.38 -24.05 -12.80
N GLY A 187 -19.57 -23.23 -13.83
CA GLY A 187 -18.52 -22.34 -14.35
C GLY A 187 -18.20 -21.24 -13.34
N SER A 188 -17.06 -20.57 -13.50
CA SER A 188 -16.62 -19.46 -12.65
C SER A 188 -16.65 -18.16 -13.45
N SER A 189 -17.23 -17.09 -12.91
CA SER A 189 -17.12 -15.75 -13.51
C SER A 189 -15.77 -15.09 -13.23
N SER A 190 -15.02 -15.61 -12.24
CA SER A 190 -13.71 -15.11 -11.82
C SER A 190 -13.66 -13.59 -11.64
N PRO A 191 -14.53 -13.01 -10.77
CA PRO A 191 -14.46 -11.58 -10.46
C PRO A 191 -13.06 -11.23 -9.95
N ALA A 192 -12.48 -10.17 -10.50
CA ALA A 192 -11.15 -9.71 -10.10
C ALA A 192 -11.00 -8.19 -10.24
N GLY A 193 -10.12 -7.60 -9.43
CA GLY A 193 -9.82 -6.18 -9.47
C GLY A 193 -10.99 -5.36 -8.94
N LEU A 194 -11.52 -5.78 -7.80
CA LEU A 194 -12.61 -5.06 -7.12
C LEU A 194 -12.13 -3.64 -6.78
N HIS A 195 -12.87 -2.64 -7.24
CA HIS A 195 -12.45 -1.25 -7.10
C HIS A 195 -13.65 -0.32 -6.85
N VAL A 196 -13.60 0.44 -5.75
CA VAL A 196 -14.70 1.34 -5.37
C VAL A 196 -14.51 2.70 -6.03
N VAL A 197 -15.54 3.17 -6.72
CA VAL A 197 -15.61 4.50 -7.33
C VAL A 197 -16.93 5.12 -6.94
N GLY A 198 -16.89 6.11 -6.04
CA GLY A 198 -18.11 6.74 -5.53
C GLY A 198 -19.04 5.73 -4.85
N ASP A 199 -20.26 5.58 -5.37
CA ASP A 199 -21.29 4.65 -4.91
C ASP A 199 -21.38 3.36 -5.74
N GLN A 200 -20.30 3.03 -6.44
CA GLN A 200 -20.18 1.86 -7.32
C GLN A 200 -18.96 1.01 -6.98
N LEU A 201 -19.10 -0.30 -7.12
CA LEU A 201 -17.99 -1.26 -7.07
C LEU A 201 -17.78 -1.84 -8.46
N PHE A 202 -16.64 -1.54 -9.07
CA PHE A 202 -16.23 -2.09 -10.35
C PHE A 202 -15.46 -3.38 -10.15
N PHE A 203 -15.55 -4.29 -11.11
CA PHE A 203 -14.74 -5.50 -11.18
C PHE A 203 -14.80 -6.09 -12.58
N ALA A 204 -13.78 -6.83 -12.97
CA ALA A 204 -13.81 -7.59 -14.22
C ALA A 204 -14.29 -9.02 -13.97
N ALA A 205 -15.25 -9.50 -14.76
CA ALA A 205 -15.79 -10.85 -14.64
C ALA A 205 -16.27 -11.38 -16.00
N THR A 206 -16.35 -12.71 -16.13
CA THR A 206 -16.95 -13.37 -17.30
C THR A 206 -18.44 -13.61 -17.05
N ALA A 207 -19.30 -13.10 -17.94
CA ALA A 207 -20.74 -13.27 -17.83
C ALA A 207 -21.30 -14.28 -18.86
N THR A 208 -20.86 -15.54 -18.77
CA THR A 208 -21.29 -16.59 -19.72
C THR A 208 -22.80 -16.82 -19.72
N ALA A 209 -23.51 -16.51 -18.64
CA ALA A 209 -24.98 -16.55 -18.58
C ALA A 209 -25.65 -15.55 -19.55
N ALA A 210 -24.95 -14.46 -19.88
CA ALA A 210 -25.36 -13.47 -20.86
C ALA A 210 -24.72 -13.68 -22.24
N GLY A 211 -23.88 -14.71 -22.42
CA GLY A 211 -23.10 -14.91 -23.65
C GLY A 211 -21.95 -13.91 -23.82
N VAL A 212 -21.55 -13.24 -22.74
CA VAL A 212 -20.51 -12.20 -22.71
C VAL A 212 -19.22 -12.77 -22.14
N GLY A 213 -18.09 -12.37 -22.72
CA GLY A 213 -16.74 -12.70 -22.27
C GLY A 213 -16.35 -11.98 -20.97
N ARG A 214 -15.04 -11.89 -20.70
CA ARG A 214 -14.52 -11.18 -19.52
C ARG A 214 -14.54 -9.67 -19.76
N GLU A 215 -15.48 -8.99 -19.12
CA GLU A 215 -15.79 -7.58 -19.31
C GLU A 215 -15.85 -6.82 -17.98
N LEU A 216 -16.00 -5.49 -18.04
CA LEU A 216 -16.14 -4.65 -16.86
C LEU A 216 -17.60 -4.69 -16.37
N HIS A 217 -17.77 -5.04 -15.09
CA HIS A 217 -19.04 -5.04 -14.40
C HIS A 217 -19.04 -4.02 -13.27
N VAL A 218 -20.25 -3.63 -12.85
CA VAL A 218 -20.47 -2.74 -11.72
C VAL A 218 -21.52 -3.33 -10.78
N ALA A 219 -21.25 -3.27 -9.48
CA ALA A 219 -22.19 -3.56 -8.41
C ALA A 219 -22.60 -2.28 -7.70
N THR A 220 -23.89 -2.20 -7.36
CA THR A 220 -24.49 -1.18 -6.51
C THR A 220 -25.48 -1.84 -5.55
N ASN A 221 -26.16 -1.05 -4.72
CA ASN A 221 -27.29 -1.54 -3.92
C ASN A 221 -28.45 -2.11 -4.77
N ALA A 222 -28.48 -1.85 -6.09
CA ALA A 222 -29.47 -2.40 -7.01
C ALA A 222 -29.06 -3.78 -7.59
N GLY A 223 -27.85 -4.26 -7.32
CA GLY A 223 -27.30 -5.50 -7.86
C GLY A 223 -26.12 -5.27 -8.81
N VAL A 224 -25.82 -6.29 -9.62
CA VAL A 224 -24.69 -6.32 -10.58
C VAL A 224 -25.19 -6.08 -12.00
N ALA A 225 -24.46 -5.26 -12.76
CA ALA A 225 -24.70 -5.00 -14.17
C ALA A 225 -23.40 -5.04 -14.99
N LEU A 226 -23.51 -5.36 -16.28
CA LEU A 226 -22.44 -5.13 -17.26
C LEU A 226 -22.35 -3.63 -17.53
N VAL A 227 -21.14 -3.07 -17.47
CA VAL A 227 -20.92 -1.65 -17.79
C VAL A 227 -21.04 -1.44 -19.31
N ARG A 228 -20.28 -2.25 -20.07
CA ARG A 228 -20.27 -2.26 -21.53
C ARG A 228 -19.68 -3.60 -22.00
N ASP A 229 -20.26 -4.16 -23.07
CA ASP A 229 -19.64 -5.27 -23.81
C ASP A 229 -18.58 -4.68 -24.76
N ILE A 230 -17.37 -4.44 -24.25
CA ILE A 230 -16.32 -3.73 -24.99
C ILE A 230 -15.83 -4.60 -26.16
N THR A 231 -15.55 -5.89 -25.92
CA THR A 231 -15.25 -6.86 -26.98
C THR A 231 -16.42 -7.82 -27.15
N ALA A 232 -17.21 -7.58 -28.20
CA ALA A 232 -18.46 -8.30 -28.45
C ALA A 232 -18.32 -9.84 -28.40
N GLY A 233 -19.27 -10.49 -27.72
CA GLY A 233 -19.39 -11.95 -27.66
C GLY A 233 -18.52 -12.56 -26.56
N SER A 234 -18.02 -13.78 -26.76
CA SER A 234 -17.41 -14.57 -25.67
C SER A 234 -15.90 -14.35 -25.47
N THR A 235 -15.26 -13.47 -26.23
CA THR A 235 -13.80 -13.23 -26.16
C THR A 235 -13.42 -12.36 -24.95
N GLY A 236 -14.16 -11.27 -24.71
CA GLY A 236 -13.93 -10.36 -23.60
C GLY A 236 -12.78 -9.36 -23.80
N ALA A 237 -12.95 -8.16 -23.27
CA ALA A 237 -11.98 -7.07 -23.30
C ALA A 237 -10.84 -7.22 -22.28
N ASN A 238 -10.98 -8.16 -21.34
CA ASN A 238 -10.01 -8.47 -20.29
C ASN A 238 -9.53 -7.24 -19.47
N PRO A 239 -10.44 -6.47 -18.84
CA PRO A 239 -10.05 -5.29 -18.06
C PRO A 239 -9.08 -5.63 -16.94
N SER A 240 -8.07 -4.80 -16.76
CA SER A 240 -6.99 -4.94 -15.78
C SER A 240 -6.30 -3.60 -15.53
N ALA A 241 -5.33 -3.55 -14.60
CA ALA A 241 -4.56 -2.35 -14.25
C ALA A 241 -5.47 -1.15 -13.90
N PHE A 242 -6.14 -1.23 -12.75
CA PHE A 242 -7.19 -0.30 -12.34
C PHE A 242 -6.66 0.88 -11.51
N ALA A 243 -7.19 2.09 -11.76
CA ALA A 243 -7.02 3.25 -10.89
C ALA A 243 -8.29 4.11 -10.85
N THR A 244 -8.48 4.86 -9.76
CA THR A 244 -9.61 5.79 -9.60
C THR A 244 -9.16 7.23 -9.60
N LEU A 245 -9.80 8.04 -10.46
CA LEU A 245 -9.57 9.48 -10.54
C LEU A 245 -10.88 10.22 -10.83
N GLY A 246 -11.21 11.20 -10.00
CA GLY A 246 -12.34 12.10 -10.23
C GLY A 246 -13.69 11.39 -10.39
N GLY A 247 -13.92 10.28 -9.68
CA GLY A 247 -15.16 9.49 -9.79
C GLY A 247 -15.25 8.62 -11.05
N ARG A 248 -14.12 8.38 -11.73
CA ARG A 248 -14.02 7.47 -12.88
C ARG A 248 -12.98 6.39 -12.61
N LEU A 249 -13.20 5.23 -13.21
CA LEU A 249 -12.25 4.13 -13.26
C LEU A 249 -11.41 4.23 -14.53
N PHE A 250 -10.10 4.20 -14.38
CA PHE A 250 -9.13 4.05 -15.45
C PHE A 250 -8.63 2.61 -15.45
N PHE A 251 -8.50 2.02 -16.63
CA PHE A 251 -8.12 0.62 -16.79
C PHE A 251 -7.56 0.35 -18.16
N ALA A 252 -6.94 -0.81 -18.35
CA ALA A 252 -6.48 -1.27 -19.63
C ALA A 252 -7.37 -2.39 -20.17
N ALA A 253 -7.71 -2.32 -21.46
CA ALA A 253 -8.62 -3.26 -22.13
C ALA A 253 -8.41 -3.23 -23.65
N THR A 254 -8.97 -4.21 -24.36
CA THR A 254 -9.05 -4.25 -25.83
C THR A 254 -10.51 -4.26 -26.28
N ASP A 255 -10.81 -3.65 -27.43
CA ASP A 255 -12.11 -3.76 -28.11
C ASP A 255 -12.14 -4.84 -29.20
N GLY A 256 -11.04 -5.61 -29.33
CA GLY A 256 -10.86 -6.62 -30.37
C GLY A 256 -10.48 -6.06 -31.74
N VAL A 257 -10.33 -4.73 -31.87
CA VAL A 257 -9.83 -4.05 -33.06
C VAL A 257 -8.47 -3.43 -32.80
N ALA A 258 -8.39 -2.54 -31.80
CA ALA A 258 -7.14 -2.07 -31.25
C ALA A 258 -6.53 -3.11 -30.30
N GLY A 259 -5.24 -2.99 -30.03
CA GLY A 259 -4.62 -3.78 -28.97
C GLY A 259 -5.14 -3.42 -27.58
N ARG A 260 -4.39 -3.82 -26.55
CA ARG A 260 -4.72 -3.48 -25.16
C ARG A 260 -4.25 -2.06 -24.88
N GLU A 261 -5.22 -1.15 -24.83
CA GLU A 261 -5.03 0.31 -24.71
C GLU A 261 -5.58 0.86 -23.39
N ALA A 262 -5.47 2.17 -23.18
CA ALA A 262 -5.95 2.86 -21.99
C ALA A 262 -7.43 3.26 -22.13
N TRP A 263 -8.25 2.93 -21.13
CA TRP A 263 -9.69 3.16 -21.09
C TRP A 263 -10.12 3.88 -19.82
N VAL A 264 -11.27 4.53 -19.90
CA VAL A 264 -11.95 5.17 -18.77
C VAL A 264 -13.41 4.75 -18.72
N SER A 265 -14.00 4.67 -17.52
CA SER A 265 -15.42 4.43 -17.29
C SER A 265 -15.96 5.22 -16.11
N ASP A 266 -17.17 5.75 -16.24
CA ASP A 266 -17.98 6.29 -15.13
C ASP A 266 -19.03 5.27 -14.63
N GLY A 267 -18.93 4.01 -15.06
CA GLY A 267 -19.87 2.94 -14.69
C GLY A 267 -21.10 2.85 -15.59
N THR A 268 -21.19 3.69 -16.61
CA THR A 268 -22.22 3.63 -17.64
C THR A 268 -21.64 3.21 -18.99
N GLU A 269 -22.50 2.64 -19.86
CA GLU A 269 -22.11 2.29 -21.22
C GLU A 269 -21.59 3.52 -22.00
N GLY A 270 -22.27 4.67 -21.84
CA GLY A 270 -21.96 5.92 -22.55
C GLY A 270 -20.71 6.64 -22.05
N GLY A 271 -20.35 6.48 -20.78
CA GLY A 271 -19.13 7.04 -20.19
C GLY A 271 -17.95 6.06 -20.19
N THR A 272 -18.06 4.92 -20.89
CA THR A 272 -16.98 3.95 -21.04
C THR A 272 -16.35 4.06 -22.42
N ALA A 273 -15.08 4.46 -22.51
CA ALA A 273 -14.40 4.66 -23.79
C ALA A 273 -12.88 4.49 -23.68
N MET A 274 -12.24 4.16 -24.81
CA MET A 274 -10.80 4.23 -24.96
C MET A 274 -10.39 5.70 -24.89
N ILE A 275 -9.37 6.01 -24.09
CA ILE A 275 -8.87 7.38 -23.92
C ILE A 275 -8.03 7.77 -25.13
N ALA A 276 -7.13 6.89 -25.53
CA ALA A 276 -6.27 7.03 -26.71
C ALA A 276 -5.84 5.64 -27.20
N ASP A 277 -5.73 5.48 -28.52
CA ASP A 277 -4.99 4.38 -29.15
C ASP A 277 -3.51 4.79 -29.14
N ILE A 278 -2.80 4.48 -28.04
CA ILE A 278 -1.43 4.97 -27.82
C ILE A 278 -0.49 4.30 -28.83
N GLN A 279 -0.74 3.03 -29.14
CA GLN A 279 -0.01 2.29 -30.17
C GLN A 279 -0.89 1.98 -31.37
N ASP A 280 -0.96 2.94 -32.30
CA ASP A 280 -1.82 2.91 -33.50
C ASP A 280 -2.05 1.50 -34.10
N GLY A 281 -3.33 1.13 -34.21
CA GLY A 281 -3.77 -0.07 -34.91
C GLY A 281 -3.92 -1.28 -34.00
N SER A 282 -3.57 -2.48 -34.48
CA SER A 282 -3.81 -3.72 -33.72
C SER A 282 -2.71 -4.07 -32.71
N ALA A 283 -1.70 -3.20 -32.58
CA ALA A 283 -0.64 -3.36 -31.60
C ALA A 283 -1.13 -2.82 -30.24
N ALA A 284 -0.47 -3.20 -29.15
CA ALA A 284 -0.95 -2.94 -27.80
C ALA A 284 0.06 -2.09 -27.03
N SER A 285 -0.37 -0.94 -26.53
CA SER A 285 0.46 -0.10 -25.67
C SER A 285 0.69 -0.68 -24.27
N ASN A 286 -0.11 -1.68 -23.89
CA ASN A 286 -0.07 -2.40 -22.62
C ASN A 286 0.02 -1.50 -21.37
N PRO A 287 -0.98 -0.63 -21.12
CA PRO A 287 -0.96 0.23 -19.95
C PRO A 287 -0.93 -0.60 -18.65
N ASP A 288 -0.05 -0.24 -17.71
CA ASP A 288 0.10 -1.02 -16.47
C ASP A 288 0.43 -0.19 -15.22
N PHE A 289 -0.02 -0.74 -14.07
CA PHE A 289 0.05 -0.24 -12.70
C PHE A 289 -0.17 1.29 -12.58
N PRO A 290 -1.39 1.77 -12.86
CA PRO A 290 -1.68 3.19 -12.77
C PRO A 290 -1.67 3.71 -11.33
N VAL A 291 -1.13 4.92 -11.15
CA VAL A 291 -1.11 5.68 -9.90
C VAL A 291 -1.76 7.04 -10.14
N THR A 292 -2.56 7.54 -9.21
CA THR A 292 -3.24 8.83 -9.36
C THR A 292 -2.61 9.90 -8.48
N ILE A 293 -2.40 11.08 -9.06
CA ILE A 293 -1.75 12.22 -8.42
C ILE A 293 -2.50 13.48 -8.87
N GLY A 294 -3.08 14.19 -7.92
CA GLY A 294 -3.92 15.35 -8.23
C GLY A 294 -5.07 14.96 -9.18
N ASP A 295 -5.11 15.60 -10.34
CA ASP A 295 -6.14 15.43 -11.36
C ASP A 295 -5.67 14.55 -12.55
N GLU A 296 -4.59 13.77 -12.37
CA GLU A 296 -4.01 12.93 -13.43
C GLU A 296 -3.76 11.49 -12.96
N VAL A 297 -3.80 10.56 -13.92
CA VAL A 297 -3.34 9.18 -13.76
C VAL A 297 -2.01 9.00 -14.47
N TYR A 298 -1.09 8.28 -13.84
CA TYR A 298 0.25 7.99 -14.32
C TYR A 298 0.40 6.48 -14.51
N PHE A 299 0.92 6.04 -15.65
CA PHE A 299 1.05 4.62 -15.99
C PHE A 299 2.24 4.39 -16.94
N ILE A 300 2.66 3.13 -17.11
CA ILE A 300 3.60 2.80 -18.21
C ILE A 300 2.80 2.44 -19.45
N ALA A 301 3.22 2.90 -20.62
CA ALA A 301 2.72 2.46 -21.91
C ALA A 301 3.79 2.58 -23.00
N ASP A 302 3.64 1.82 -24.08
CA ASP A 302 4.54 1.78 -25.24
C ASP A 302 3.82 2.29 -26.50
N ASP A 303 4.30 3.39 -27.10
CA ASP A 303 3.77 3.93 -28.36
C ASP A 303 4.35 3.24 -29.61
N GLY A 304 5.25 2.27 -29.42
CA GLY A 304 5.99 1.61 -30.49
C GLY A 304 7.15 2.41 -31.08
N LEU A 305 7.42 3.62 -30.57
CA LEU A 305 8.48 4.51 -31.04
C LEU A 305 9.63 4.62 -30.03
N VAL A 306 9.30 4.83 -28.75
CA VAL A 306 10.28 5.03 -27.67
C VAL A 306 10.28 3.93 -26.61
N GLY A 307 9.54 2.84 -26.87
CA GLY A 307 9.39 1.74 -25.93
C GLY A 307 8.50 2.11 -24.73
N PRO A 308 8.41 1.22 -23.73
CA PRO A 308 7.57 1.45 -22.55
C PRO A 308 8.14 2.53 -21.63
N GLU A 309 7.45 3.67 -21.57
CA GLU A 309 7.85 4.87 -20.84
C GLU A 309 6.76 5.36 -19.86
N LEU A 310 7.05 6.38 -19.06
CA LEU A 310 6.08 6.97 -18.14
C LEU A 310 5.11 7.90 -18.90
N TRP A 311 3.82 7.58 -18.84
CA TRP A 311 2.72 8.37 -19.39
C TRP A 311 1.86 8.97 -18.30
N ARG A 312 1.15 10.04 -18.66
CA ARG A 312 0.08 10.64 -17.86
C ARG A 312 -1.18 10.84 -18.68
N SER A 313 -2.33 10.90 -18.01
CA SER A 313 -3.62 11.21 -18.62
C SER A 313 -4.56 11.89 -17.63
N ASP A 314 -5.37 12.84 -18.11
CA ASP A 314 -6.54 13.40 -17.41
C ASP A 314 -7.85 12.64 -17.77
N GLY A 315 -7.74 11.57 -18.56
CA GLY A 315 -8.87 10.83 -19.13
C GLY A 315 -9.42 11.39 -20.43
N THR A 316 -8.69 12.28 -21.09
CA THR A 316 -8.95 12.72 -22.46
C THR A 316 -7.81 12.31 -23.38
N GLU A 317 -8.11 12.14 -24.67
CA GLU A 317 -7.10 11.84 -25.69
C GLU A 317 -5.99 12.91 -25.72
N VAL A 318 -6.36 14.19 -25.69
CA VAL A 318 -5.43 15.32 -25.74
C VAL A 318 -4.55 15.42 -24.48
N GLY A 319 -5.10 15.09 -23.32
CA GLY A 319 -4.36 15.07 -22.06
C GLY A 319 -3.49 13.82 -21.87
N THR A 320 -3.55 12.85 -22.79
CA THR A 320 -2.78 11.60 -22.71
C THR A 320 -1.44 11.78 -23.42
N THR A 321 -0.36 11.89 -22.63
CA THR A 321 0.97 12.24 -23.15
C THR A 321 2.07 11.52 -22.38
N ILE A 322 3.19 11.26 -23.06
CA ILE A 322 4.42 10.83 -22.41
C ILE A 322 4.92 11.94 -21.47
N VAL A 323 5.28 11.57 -20.25
CA VAL A 323 5.86 12.49 -19.25
C VAL A 323 7.31 12.82 -19.64
N ARG A 324 8.08 11.75 -19.91
CA ARG A 324 9.47 11.80 -20.35
C ARG A 324 9.85 10.47 -20.96
N ASP A 325 10.55 10.51 -22.09
CA ASP A 325 11.36 9.39 -22.58
C ASP A 325 12.57 9.28 -21.66
N LEU A 326 12.46 8.42 -20.64
CA LEU A 326 13.50 8.27 -19.64
C LEU A 326 14.63 7.40 -20.17
N PHE A 327 14.33 6.31 -20.89
CA PHE A 327 15.33 5.44 -21.53
C PHE A 327 15.39 5.68 -23.04
N PRO A 328 16.42 6.38 -23.56
CA PRO A 328 16.50 6.68 -24.98
C PRO A 328 16.52 5.45 -25.89
N GLY A 329 15.71 5.47 -26.94
CA GLY A 329 15.64 4.42 -27.96
C GLY A 329 14.44 3.51 -27.74
N THR A 330 14.60 2.20 -27.91
CA THR A 330 13.50 1.22 -27.72
C THR A 330 13.63 0.47 -26.39
N GLY A 331 14.36 1.05 -25.43
CA GLY A 331 14.48 0.46 -24.11
C GLY A 331 13.25 0.79 -23.27
N SER A 332 13.38 0.65 -21.96
CA SER A 332 12.29 1.05 -21.07
C SER A 332 12.83 1.72 -19.83
N GLY A 333 12.31 2.90 -19.54
CA GLY A 333 12.66 3.64 -18.35
C GLY A 333 11.84 3.33 -17.10
N GLY A 334 10.80 2.49 -17.19
CA GLY A 334 9.80 2.43 -16.11
C GLY A 334 9.05 1.12 -15.88
N ASN A 335 9.47 -0.02 -16.43
CA ASN A 335 8.77 -1.33 -16.39
C ASN A 335 8.45 -1.94 -15.00
N ASP A 336 8.66 -1.23 -13.89
CA ASP A 336 8.46 -1.77 -12.56
C ASP A 336 7.14 -1.28 -11.92
N ALA A 337 6.43 -2.21 -11.27
CA ALA A 337 5.21 -1.93 -10.52
C ALA A 337 5.47 -1.10 -9.25
N ARG A 338 6.72 -1.00 -8.80
CA ARG A 338 7.12 -0.28 -7.59
C ARG A 338 7.04 1.24 -7.79
N ARG A 339 5.86 1.79 -7.53
CA ARG A 339 5.55 3.23 -7.65
C ARG A 339 4.65 3.66 -6.51
N ILE A 340 4.79 4.91 -6.08
CA ILE A 340 3.96 5.49 -5.03
C ILE A 340 3.73 6.97 -5.28
N ALA A 341 2.52 7.44 -5.00
CA ALA A 341 2.23 8.87 -4.89
C ALA A 341 2.60 9.35 -3.49
N TRP A 342 3.46 10.37 -3.39
CA TRP A 342 3.83 10.96 -2.12
C TRP A 342 4.02 12.47 -2.27
N GLN A 343 3.36 13.25 -1.40
CA GLN A 343 3.35 14.72 -1.44
C GLN A 343 3.04 15.35 -2.81
N GLY A 344 2.18 14.69 -3.61
CA GLY A 344 1.78 15.21 -4.92
C GLY A 344 2.78 14.95 -6.04
N GLU A 345 3.80 14.12 -5.81
CA GLU A 345 4.74 13.66 -6.83
C GLU A 345 4.70 12.13 -6.93
N LEU A 346 5.08 11.60 -8.09
CA LEU A 346 5.27 10.17 -8.31
C LEU A 346 6.69 9.80 -7.92
N TYR A 347 6.86 8.80 -7.08
CA TYR A 347 8.15 8.16 -6.80
C TYR A 347 8.15 6.77 -7.40
N PHE A 348 9.20 6.44 -8.13
CA PHE A 348 9.27 5.19 -8.88
C PHE A 348 10.70 4.73 -9.07
N LEU A 349 10.82 3.45 -9.41
CA LEU A 349 12.05 2.89 -9.90
C LEU A 349 12.21 3.27 -11.38
N GLY A 350 13.24 4.05 -11.69
CA GLY A 350 13.51 4.55 -13.04
C GLY A 350 14.88 4.14 -13.56
N ASN A 351 15.02 4.08 -14.87
CA ASN A 351 16.25 3.75 -15.58
C ASN A 351 16.43 4.68 -16.78
N ASP A 352 17.52 5.43 -16.86
CA ASP A 352 17.73 6.40 -17.93
C ASP A 352 18.62 5.91 -19.10
N GLY A 353 19.00 4.63 -19.09
CA GLY A 353 19.83 4.01 -20.12
C GLY A 353 21.28 4.49 -20.21
N GLY A 354 21.76 5.34 -19.29
CA GLY A 354 23.13 5.84 -19.30
C GLY A 354 24.18 4.88 -18.70
N ASP A 355 25.45 5.04 -19.02
CA ASP A 355 26.52 4.24 -18.38
C ASP A 355 26.80 4.64 -16.91
N ASP A 356 26.31 5.84 -16.51
CA ASP A 356 26.43 6.39 -15.16
C ASP A 356 25.16 6.19 -14.30
N PHE A 357 23.98 6.00 -14.92
CA PHE A 357 22.64 5.90 -14.26
C PHE A 357 21.66 4.91 -14.93
N GLY A 358 22.08 4.11 -15.90
CA GLY A 358 21.26 3.17 -16.70
C GLY A 358 20.90 1.90 -15.94
N ASN A 359 20.80 2.04 -14.63
CA ASN A 359 20.45 1.03 -13.67
C ASN A 359 19.28 1.56 -12.84
N ASN A 360 18.58 0.66 -12.18
CA ASN A 360 17.33 1.00 -11.51
C ASN A 360 17.61 1.79 -10.23
N GLU A 361 17.27 3.08 -10.22
CA GLU A 361 17.45 3.99 -9.09
C GLU A 361 16.12 4.66 -8.69
N LEU A 362 16.14 5.45 -7.62
CA LEU A 362 14.96 6.17 -7.15
C LEU A 362 14.78 7.47 -7.94
N TRP A 363 13.70 7.55 -8.70
CA TRP A 363 13.28 8.73 -9.45
C TRP A 363 12.02 9.32 -8.86
N ARG A 364 11.82 10.62 -9.12
CA ARG A 364 10.56 11.30 -8.87
C ARG A 364 10.08 12.09 -10.08
N SER A 365 8.78 12.35 -10.15
CA SER A 365 8.18 13.18 -11.18
C SER A 365 7.02 14.00 -10.62
N ASP A 366 6.96 15.29 -10.98
CA ASP A 366 5.79 16.17 -10.82
C ASP A 366 4.84 16.09 -12.04
N GLY A 367 5.10 15.15 -12.94
CA GLY A 367 4.39 14.95 -14.19
C GLY A 367 4.92 15.72 -15.39
N THR A 368 5.96 16.53 -15.21
CA THR A 368 6.64 17.22 -16.32
C THR A 368 7.97 16.55 -16.66
N GLU A 369 8.43 16.73 -17.90
CA GLU A 369 9.76 16.26 -18.31
C GLU A 369 10.88 16.84 -17.42
N ALA A 370 10.78 18.13 -17.09
CA ALA A 370 11.77 18.86 -16.29
C ALA A 370 11.76 18.46 -14.80
N GLY A 371 10.58 18.17 -14.24
CA GLY A 371 10.42 17.71 -12.86
C GLY A 371 10.60 16.19 -12.70
N THR A 372 10.78 15.45 -13.80
CA THR A 372 11.16 14.04 -13.77
C THR A 372 12.67 13.92 -13.56
N VAL A 373 13.08 13.68 -12.32
CA VAL A 373 14.49 13.75 -11.91
C VAL A 373 14.89 12.60 -10.99
N LEU A 374 16.16 12.22 -11.08
CA LEU A 374 16.78 11.29 -10.15
C LEU A 374 16.75 11.91 -8.74
N VAL A 375 16.18 11.19 -7.77
CA VAL A 375 16.20 11.61 -6.37
C VAL A 375 17.62 11.45 -5.84
N ARG A 376 18.21 10.27 -6.02
CA ARG A 376 19.59 9.99 -5.63
C ARG A 376 20.14 8.75 -6.34
N ASP A 377 21.39 8.83 -6.79
CA ASP A 377 22.19 7.66 -7.16
C ASP A 377 22.72 7.00 -5.89
N ILE A 378 22.08 5.90 -5.48
CA ILE A 378 22.43 5.18 -4.26
C ILE A 378 23.52 4.16 -4.54
N ARG A 379 23.50 3.51 -5.71
CA ARG A 379 24.52 2.51 -6.09
C ARG A 379 25.00 2.75 -7.52
N PRO A 380 26.07 3.54 -7.67
CA PRO A 380 26.67 3.82 -8.97
C PRO A 380 27.00 2.51 -9.71
N VAL A 381 26.76 2.48 -11.03
CA VAL A 381 26.99 1.36 -11.96
C VAL A 381 26.01 0.18 -11.89
N ALA A 382 25.63 -0.34 -10.72
CA ALA A 382 24.80 -1.55 -10.63
C ALA A 382 23.31 -1.33 -10.31
N GLY A 383 22.93 -0.15 -9.82
CA GLY A 383 21.56 0.20 -9.46
C GLY A 383 21.17 -0.27 -8.07
N SER A 384 20.41 0.57 -7.38
CA SER A 384 19.99 0.33 -6.00
C SER A 384 18.70 -0.49 -5.88
N ALA A 385 17.96 -0.63 -6.98
CA ALA A 385 16.71 -1.39 -7.09
C ALA A 385 15.70 -1.05 -5.97
N PRO A 386 15.35 0.24 -5.79
CA PRO A 386 14.51 0.68 -4.69
C PRO A 386 13.14 -0.01 -4.72
N GLY A 387 12.60 -0.33 -3.55
CA GLY A 387 11.29 -0.97 -3.42
C GLY A 387 10.72 -0.85 -2.02
N GLU A 388 9.60 -1.53 -1.76
CA GLU A 388 8.91 -1.51 -0.46
C GLU A 388 8.59 -0.07 0.00
N PHE A 389 8.19 0.77 -0.95
CA PHE A 389 7.87 2.17 -0.71
C PHE A 389 6.76 2.31 0.34
N THR A 390 7.00 3.15 1.34
CA THR A 390 6.00 3.54 2.32
C THR A 390 6.05 5.04 2.55
N ALA A 391 4.93 5.70 2.28
CA ALA A 391 4.71 7.11 2.55
C ALA A 391 4.43 7.36 4.05
N GLY A 392 5.25 8.19 4.69
CA GLY A 392 4.89 8.93 5.90
C GLY A 392 4.47 10.37 5.57
N PRO A 393 4.08 11.19 6.56
CA PRO A 393 3.72 12.59 6.32
C PRO A 393 4.88 13.41 5.75
N ASP A 394 6.08 13.26 6.33
CA ASP A 394 7.25 14.08 6.00
C ASP A 394 8.37 13.34 5.25
N LEU A 395 8.30 12.00 5.20
CA LEU A 395 9.32 11.18 4.54
C LEU A 395 8.70 10.00 3.80
N LEU A 396 9.38 9.58 2.74
CA LEU A 396 9.18 8.30 2.07
C LEU A 396 10.27 7.31 2.52
N PHE A 397 9.85 6.11 2.93
CA PHE A 397 10.74 5.00 3.27
C PHE A 397 10.80 4.02 2.11
N PHE A 398 11.94 3.39 1.92
CA PHE A 398 12.13 2.36 0.89
C PHE A 398 13.34 1.46 1.22
N ALA A 399 13.34 0.26 0.66
CA ALA A 399 14.47 -0.65 0.69
C ALA A 399 15.33 -0.46 -0.57
N ALA A 400 16.66 -0.36 -0.41
CA ALA A 400 17.59 -0.23 -1.55
C ALA A 400 18.99 -0.79 -1.23
N ASN A 401 19.68 -1.29 -2.25
CA ASN A 401 21.05 -1.80 -2.18
C ASN A 401 22.05 -0.68 -2.44
N ASP A 402 23.03 -0.50 -1.56
CA ASP A 402 24.05 0.58 -1.65
C ASP A 402 25.41 0.08 -2.16
N GLY A 403 25.47 -1.17 -2.62
CA GLY A 403 26.70 -1.82 -3.06
C GLY A 403 27.48 -2.50 -1.94
N SER A 404 27.04 -2.44 -0.68
CA SER A 404 27.70 -3.14 0.43
C SER A 404 27.46 -4.66 0.43
N GLY A 405 26.65 -5.18 -0.50
CA GLY A 405 26.24 -6.58 -0.57
C GLY A 405 24.91 -6.91 0.12
N GLU A 406 24.24 -5.91 0.71
CA GLU A 406 22.97 -6.05 1.43
C GLU A 406 21.95 -4.99 0.97
N VAL A 407 20.67 -5.25 1.22
CA VAL A 407 19.57 -4.28 1.02
C VAL A 407 19.30 -3.60 2.36
N HIS A 408 19.30 -2.27 2.37
CA HIS A 408 19.14 -1.45 3.58
C HIS A 408 17.88 -0.62 3.51
N THR A 409 17.43 -0.17 4.68
CA THR A 409 16.38 0.86 4.77
C THR A 409 16.93 2.22 4.43
N TRP A 410 16.20 2.94 3.60
CA TRP A 410 16.43 4.33 3.23
C TRP A 410 15.21 5.18 3.54
N LEU A 411 15.46 6.45 3.80
CA LEU A 411 14.45 7.49 3.96
C LEU A 411 14.78 8.66 3.03
N THR A 412 13.76 9.34 2.53
CA THR A 412 13.92 10.55 1.70
C THR A 412 12.83 11.58 2.00
N ASP A 413 13.20 12.85 1.97
CA ASP A 413 12.30 14.01 1.95
C ASP A 413 11.98 14.48 0.52
N GLY A 414 12.32 13.65 -0.48
CA GLY A 414 12.21 13.97 -1.90
C GLY A 414 13.47 14.60 -2.51
N THR A 415 14.47 14.95 -1.69
CA THR A 415 15.71 15.57 -2.15
C THR A 415 16.91 14.61 -2.07
N ALA A 416 17.91 14.82 -2.93
CA ALA A 416 19.16 14.05 -2.88
C ALA A 416 19.86 14.16 -1.52
N ALA A 417 19.82 15.34 -0.88
CA ALA A 417 20.47 15.61 0.40
C ALA A 417 19.75 14.97 1.59
N GLY A 418 18.42 14.94 1.57
CA GLY A 418 17.59 14.28 2.58
C GLY A 418 17.44 12.77 2.38
N THR A 419 17.85 12.25 1.22
CA THR A 419 17.88 10.80 0.97
C THR A 419 19.07 10.14 1.66
N LYS A 420 18.80 9.38 2.73
CA LYS A 420 19.83 8.80 3.61
C LYS A 420 19.48 7.37 4.01
N LYS A 421 20.53 6.57 4.23
CA LYS A 421 20.45 5.25 4.84
C LYS A 421 20.05 5.40 6.31
N ALA A 422 19.18 4.52 6.81
CA ALA A 422 18.86 4.49 8.23
C ALA A 422 20.11 4.06 9.03
N GLU A 423 20.55 4.89 9.98
CA GLU A 423 21.78 4.65 10.75
C GLU A 423 21.58 3.75 11.98
N ASN A 424 20.33 3.38 12.31
CA ASN A 424 20.07 2.58 13.50
C ASN A 424 20.22 1.06 13.22
N PRO A 425 21.15 0.37 13.92
CA PRO A 425 21.43 -1.05 13.71
C PRO A 425 20.26 -1.99 14.10
N ALA A 426 19.26 -1.54 14.87
CA ALA A 426 18.14 -2.40 15.29
C ALA A 426 17.21 -2.86 14.15
N VAL A 427 17.43 -2.38 12.92
CA VAL A 427 16.58 -2.65 11.74
C VAL A 427 17.41 -3.19 10.55
N VAL A 428 18.73 -3.41 10.72
CA VAL A 428 19.61 -3.72 9.59
C VAL A 428 20.82 -4.56 10.00
N THR A 429 20.97 -5.77 9.44
CA THR A 429 22.26 -6.37 8.97
C THR A 429 22.08 -7.62 8.06
N ALA A 430 20.99 -7.77 7.31
CA ALA A 430 20.86 -8.86 6.32
C ALA A 430 19.92 -8.50 5.15
N ALA A 431 20.16 -9.10 3.97
CA ALA A 431 19.23 -8.99 2.86
C ALA A 431 17.83 -9.52 3.27
N GLY A 432 16.79 -8.69 3.15
CA GLY A 432 15.43 -8.99 3.60
C GLY A 432 15.13 -8.63 5.07
N ALA A 433 16.07 -7.99 5.78
CA ALA A 433 15.89 -7.51 7.16
C ALA A 433 15.21 -6.14 7.28
N GLY A 434 15.12 -5.40 6.17
CA GLY A 434 14.51 -4.07 6.14
C GLY A 434 13.04 -4.06 6.56
N PRO A 435 12.51 -2.89 6.96
CA PRO A 435 11.12 -2.74 7.34
C PRO A 435 10.24 -2.94 6.12
N SER A 436 9.21 -3.75 6.29
CA SER A 436 8.09 -3.84 5.36
C SER A 436 6.78 -3.87 6.13
N GLU A 437 5.65 -3.84 5.41
CA GLU A 437 4.32 -3.86 6.03
C GLU A 437 4.11 -2.68 6.98
N LEU A 438 4.58 -1.50 6.57
CA LEU A 438 4.52 -0.30 7.39
C LEU A 438 3.07 0.20 7.48
N VAL A 439 2.58 0.38 8.69
CA VAL A 439 1.25 0.94 8.95
C VAL A 439 1.31 2.02 10.01
N GLN A 440 0.56 3.09 9.78
CA GLN A 440 0.42 4.16 10.77
C GLN A 440 -0.60 3.77 11.84
N LEU A 441 -0.25 4.02 13.09
CA LEU A 441 -1.12 3.89 14.27
C LEU A 441 -0.95 5.12 15.17
N GLY A 442 -1.82 6.12 15.00
CA GLY A 442 -1.69 7.41 15.68
C GLY A 442 -0.34 8.07 15.37
N ASP A 443 0.42 8.37 16.43
CA ASP A 443 1.76 8.96 16.36
C ASP A 443 2.88 7.91 16.19
N ARG A 444 2.54 6.68 15.81
CA ARG A 444 3.47 5.57 15.63
C ARG A 444 3.42 5.04 14.21
N ILE A 445 4.55 4.54 13.74
CA ILE A 445 4.60 3.61 12.60
C ILE A 445 4.97 2.26 13.15
N LEU A 446 4.14 1.26 12.83
CA LEU A 446 4.46 -0.14 13.04
C LEU A 446 4.96 -0.71 11.72
N PHE A 447 5.88 -1.65 11.81
CA PHE A 447 6.46 -2.30 10.66
C PHE A 447 7.08 -3.62 11.09
N ALA A 448 7.36 -4.45 10.12
CA ALA A 448 8.01 -5.72 10.37
C ALA A 448 9.42 -5.73 9.82
N ALA A 449 10.38 -6.08 10.66
CA ALA A 449 11.81 -5.97 10.38
C ALA A 449 12.61 -6.99 11.18
N ASN A 450 13.87 -7.20 10.79
CA ASN A 450 14.81 -8.05 11.50
C ASN A 450 15.98 -7.20 12.01
N ASP A 451 16.40 -7.42 13.27
CA ASP A 451 17.55 -6.72 13.87
C ASP A 451 18.91 -7.30 13.45
N GLY A 452 18.89 -8.35 12.62
CA GLY A 452 20.04 -9.15 12.24
C GLY A 452 20.72 -9.85 13.43
N GLY A 453 19.97 -10.03 14.52
CA GLY A 453 20.43 -10.50 15.80
C GLY A 453 19.57 -11.66 16.34
N PHE A 454 19.12 -11.51 17.59
CA PHE A 454 18.52 -12.60 18.37
C PHE A 454 17.02 -12.80 18.08
N TYR A 455 16.34 -11.76 17.62
CA TYR A 455 14.88 -11.71 17.59
C TYR A 455 14.28 -12.16 16.26
N GLY A 456 15.07 -12.33 15.19
CA GLY A 456 14.51 -12.66 13.88
C GLY A 456 13.63 -11.53 13.32
N ARG A 457 12.77 -11.85 12.36
CA ARG A 457 11.84 -10.88 11.75
C ARG A 457 10.56 -10.74 12.56
N GLU A 458 10.43 -9.61 13.24
CA GLU A 458 9.42 -9.35 14.27
C GLU A 458 8.66 -8.04 14.04
N LEU A 459 7.74 -7.69 14.96
CA LEU A 459 6.98 -6.45 14.93
C LEU A 459 7.72 -5.33 15.68
N TRP A 460 7.98 -4.23 14.98
CA TRP A 460 8.70 -3.05 15.47
C TRP A 460 7.83 -1.80 15.40
N ALA A 461 8.18 -0.82 16.22
CA ALA A 461 7.54 0.49 16.20
C ALA A 461 8.54 1.62 16.34
N ILE A 462 8.20 2.76 15.76
CA ILE A 462 8.88 4.04 15.96
C ILE A 462 7.83 5.11 16.27
N ASP A 463 8.04 5.84 17.36
CA ASP A 463 7.15 6.93 17.79
C ASP A 463 7.60 8.27 17.17
N GLN A 464 6.66 9.14 16.83
CA GLN A 464 6.90 10.51 16.29
C GLN A 464 7.35 11.52 17.37
N PRO A 465 8.14 12.56 17.03
CA PRO A 465 8.75 12.82 15.73
C PRO A 465 9.97 11.92 15.49
N PHE A 466 10.17 11.52 14.23
CA PHE A 466 11.16 10.48 13.86
C PHE A 466 12.63 10.87 14.03
N PHE A 467 12.96 12.15 14.21
CA PHE A 467 14.35 12.62 14.38
C PHE A 467 14.49 13.62 15.52
N ALA A 468 15.54 13.45 16.31
CA ALA A 468 15.86 14.28 17.48
C ALA A 468 16.46 15.65 17.12
N ASP A 469 17.09 15.80 15.95
CA ASP A 469 18.07 16.88 15.79
C ASP A 469 17.61 18.03 14.90
N GLY A 470 16.32 18.16 14.59
CA GLY A 470 15.86 19.17 13.65
C GLY A 470 16.63 19.03 12.34
N PHE A 471 16.32 17.97 11.60
CA PHE A 471 16.69 17.85 10.19
C PHE A 471 16.26 19.16 9.52
N ASP A 472 17.21 20.07 9.31
CA ASP A 472 16.97 21.36 8.69
C ASP A 472 16.66 21.04 7.23
N LEU A 473 15.36 21.08 6.87
CA LEU A 473 14.85 20.98 5.50
C LEU A 473 15.29 22.16 4.62
N GLY A 474 16.44 22.78 4.92
CA GLY A 474 16.81 24.09 4.46
C GLY A 474 15.79 25.12 4.91
N THR A 475 16.17 25.95 5.87
CA THR A 475 15.51 27.23 6.16
C THR A 475 14.85 27.83 4.91
N THR A 476 13.52 27.89 4.94
CA THR A 476 12.68 28.91 4.28
C THR A 476 13.43 29.85 3.34
N ALA A 477 13.63 29.44 2.09
CA ALA A 477 13.90 30.36 0.99
C ALA A 477 12.56 30.65 0.28
N GLY A 478 11.84 31.60 0.88
CA GLY A 478 10.75 32.40 0.31
C GLY A 478 9.93 31.84 -0.85
N TRP A 479 8.74 31.31 -0.56
CA TRP A 479 7.59 31.51 -1.42
C TRP A 479 6.78 32.70 -0.89
N SER A 480 7.13 33.89 -1.38
CA SER A 480 6.28 35.08 -1.30
C SER A 480 5.95 35.56 -2.71
N GLY A 481 4.67 35.52 -3.06
CA GLY A 481 4.08 36.03 -4.31
C GLY A 481 3.72 34.87 -5.26
N PHE A 482 2.46 34.65 -5.66
CA PHE A 482 1.41 35.61 -6.00
C PHE A 482 0.00 35.06 -5.71
N VAL A 483 -0.91 35.96 -5.32
CA VAL A 483 -2.35 35.91 -5.61
C VAL A 483 -2.73 37.31 -6.09
N PRO A 484 -3.61 37.47 -7.08
CA PRO A 484 -3.59 36.91 -8.44
C PRO A 484 -2.65 37.67 -9.39
#